data_AF-A0A965LUT2-F1
#
_entry.id   AF-A0A965LUT2-F1
#
_cell.length_a   1.000
_cell.length_b   1.000
_cell.length_c   1.000
_cell.angle_alpha   90.00
_cell.angle_beta   90.00
_cell.angle_gamma   90.00
#
_symmetry.space_group_name_H-M   'P 1'
#
loop_
_entity.id
_entity.type
_entity.pdbx_description
1 polymer ?
#
loop_
_entity_poly.entity_id
_entity_poly.type
_entity_poly.pdbx_seq_one_letter_code
_entity_poly.pdbx_strand_id
1 'polypeptide(L)'
;LDANGAFDVETALKLSEYLLRNNINLEYLEQPVKTIAEMAELKLKLKQLGDIKIAADESVRKVSDPLAVAQANAADILVLKAAPLGGITNAIAIAKEAGLPVVVSSALETSIGLSMGAFLAAELDSTYNSGLGTARFLSQDLGTLSASDCYSTIQVKRISPAGLENPNFQISKTTANWWEQRLEKSLTTLYG
;
A
#
# COMPACT_ATOMS: atom_id res chain seq x y z
N LEU A 1 -10.49 5.82 -3.78
CA LEU A 1 -10.31 6.99 -2.87
C LEU A 1 -9.65 6.47 -1.60
N ASP A 2 -8.57 7.06 -1.12
CA ASP A 2 -7.89 6.65 0.12
C ASP A 2 -8.16 7.69 1.22
N ALA A 3 -8.60 7.23 2.40
CA ALA A 3 -8.85 8.07 3.57
C ALA A 3 -7.88 7.82 4.73
N ASN A 4 -6.97 6.84 4.63
CA ASN A 4 -5.96 6.51 5.64
C ASN A 4 -6.51 6.34 7.08
N GLY A 5 -7.75 5.85 7.19
CA GLY A 5 -8.46 5.64 8.44
C GLY A 5 -8.94 6.92 9.13
N ALA A 6 -9.10 8.02 8.38
CA ALA A 6 -9.44 9.33 8.92
C ALA A 6 -10.93 9.53 9.22
N PHE A 7 -11.82 8.68 8.70
CA PHE A 7 -13.26 8.80 8.92
C PHE A 7 -13.73 7.91 10.07
N ASP A 8 -14.87 8.26 10.64
CA ASP A 8 -15.75 7.31 11.32
C ASP A 8 -16.72 6.66 10.32
N VAL A 9 -17.44 5.63 10.77
CA VAL A 9 -18.39 4.87 9.93
C VAL A 9 -19.48 5.77 9.35
N GLU A 10 -19.99 6.73 10.13
CA GLU A 10 -21.07 7.61 9.69
C GLU A 10 -20.62 8.57 8.58
N THR A 11 -19.44 9.16 8.73
CA THR A 11 -18.82 10.07 7.75
C THR A 11 -18.54 9.33 6.45
N ALA A 12 -17.97 8.12 6.54
CA ALA A 12 -17.70 7.29 5.36
C ALA A 12 -19.00 6.90 4.63
N LEU A 13 -20.07 6.61 5.36
CA LEU A 13 -21.38 6.30 4.79
C LEU A 13 -22.01 7.52 4.12
N LYS A 14 -22.00 8.69 4.76
CA LYS A 14 -22.52 9.94 4.19
C LYS A 14 -21.79 10.32 2.89
N LEU A 15 -20.47 10.18 2.87
CA LEU A 15 -19.67 10.39 1.66
C LEU A 15 -20.09 9.40 0.57
N SER A 16 -20.24 8.12 0.91
CA SER A 16 -20.64 7.07 -0.03
C SER A 16 -22.03 7.34 -0.63
N GLU A 17 -23.00 7.74 0.19
CA GLU A 17 -24.33 8.17 -0.29
C GLU A 17 -24.26 9.37 -1.22
N TYR A 18 -23.44 10.37 -0.87
CA TYR A 18 -23.26 11.55 -1.71
C TYR A 18 -22.68 11.17 -3.07
N LEU A 19 -21.65 10.33 -3.11
CA LEU A 19 -21.03 9.89 -4.36
C LEU A 19 -22.04 9.13 -5.24
N LEU A 20 -22.79 8.19 -4.67
CA LEU A 20 -23.81 7.43 -5.40
C LEU A 20 -24.94 8.32 -5.92
N ARG A 21 -25.47 9.23 -5.11
CA ARG A 21 -26.53 10.18 -5.54
C ARG A 21 -26.08 11.07 -6.69
N ASN A 22 -24.78 11.32 -6.82
CA ASN A 22 -24.20 12.13 -7.89
C ASN A 22 -23.62 11.28 -9.04
N ASN A 23 -23.91 9.97 -9.09
CA ASN A 23 -23.39 9.03 -10.11
C ASN A 23 -21.86 9.01 -10.21
N ILE A 24 -21.17 9.22 -9.09
CA ILE A 24 -19.71 9.14 -9.01
C ILE A 24 -19.34 7.72 -8.56
N ASN A 25 -18.90 6.90 -9.50
CA ASN A 25 -18.53 5.51 -9.23
C ASN A 25 -17.07 5.43 -8.73
N LEU A 26 -16.88 5.00 -7.49
CA LEU A 26 -15.56 4.63 -6.99
C LEU A 26 -15.24 3.18 -7.37
N GLU A 27 -14.01 2.93 -7.81
CA GLU A 27 -13.49 1.57 -7.94
C GLU A 27 -13.45 0.86 -6.57
N TYR A 28 -12.96 1.58 -5.55
CA TYR A 28 -13.03 1.21 -4.14
C TYR A 28 -12.77 2.42 -3.22
N LEU A 29 -13.16 2.27 -1.95
CA LEU A 29 -12.81 3.13 -0.84
C LEU A 29 -11.72 2.46 0.02
N GLU A 30 -10.50 2.98 -0.02
CA GLU A 30 -9.32 2.47 0.67
C GLU A 30 -9.23 3.05 2.08
N GLN A 31 -9.08 2.13 3.04
CA GLN A 31 -9.03 2.36 4.49
C GLN A 31 -9.88 3.56 4.94
N PRO A 32 -11.22 3.54 4.80
CA PRO A 32 -12.07 4.64 5.23
C PRO A 32 -11.94 4.94 6.73
N VAL A 33 -11.92 3.88 7.54
CA VAL A 33 -12.00 3.93 9.01
C VAL A 33 -10.81 3.21 9.63
N LYS A 34 -10.61 3.41 10.94
CA LYS A 34 -9.37 3.05 11.61
C LYS A 34 -9.25 1.56 11.94
N THR A 35 -10.33 0.92 12.34
CA THR A 35 -10.32 -0.44 12.89
C THR A 35 -11.01 -1.47 12.00
N ILE A 36 -10.61 -2.73 12.12
CA ILE A 36 -11.24 -3.85 11.39
C ILE A 36 -12.73 -3.96 11.72
N ALA A 37 -13.13 -3.73 12.97
CA ALA A 37 -14.52 -3.78 13.39
C ALA A 37 -15.37 -2.71 12.67
N GLU A 38 -14.87 -1.47 12.62
CA GLU A 38 -15.53 -0.38 11.88
C GLU A 38 -15.57 -0.67 10.37
N MET A 39 -14.50 -1.25 9.81
CA MET A 39 -14.46 -1.66 8.40
C MET A 39 -15.55 -2.69 8.08
N ALA A 40 -15.71 -3.72 8.93
CA ALA A 40 -16.75 -4.74 8.79
C ALA A 40 -18.16 -4.14 8.93
N GLU A 41 -18.37 -3.25 9.90
CA GLU A 41 -19.64 -2.53 10.05
C GLU A 41 -19.97 -1.70 8.81
N LEU A 42 -19.00 -0.91 8.33
CA LEU A 42 -19.17 -0.07 7.16
C LEU A 42 -19.47 -0.91 5.91
N LYS A 43 -18.76 -2.02 5.70
CA LYS A 43 -18.98 -2.94 4.58
C LYS A 43 -20.43 -3.43 4.53
N LEU A 44 -20.98 -3.83 5.68
CA LEU A 44 -22.38 -4.29 5.78
C LEU A 44 -23.36 -3.18 5.39
N LYS A 45 -23.12 -1.94 5.82
CA LYS A 45 -23.96 -0.79 5.46
C LYS A 45 -23.86 -0.43 3.97
N LEU A 46 -22.66 -0.42 3.41
CA LEU A 46 -22.44 -0.11 1.98
C LEU A 46 -23.08 -1.13 1.04
N LYS A 47 -23.11 -2.42 1.43
CA LYS A 47 -23.78 -3.47 0.67
C LYS A 47 -25.29 -3.21 0.52
N GLN A 48 -25.92 -2.57 1.50
CA GLN A 48 -27.34 -2.20 1.43
C GLN A 48 -27.59 -0.98 0.53
N LEU A 49 -26.56 -0.18 0.25
CA LEU A 49 -26.66 1.11 -0.41
C LEU A 49 -26.35 1.05 -1.92
N GLY A 50 -25.30 0.34 -2.33
CA GLY A 50 -24.87 0.34 -3.73
C GLY A 50 -23.58 -0.45 -4.06
N ASP A 51 -23.17 -1.36 -3.17
CA ASP A 51 -22.01 -2.25 -3.35
C ASP A 51 -20.68 -1.55 -3.65
N ILE A 52 -20.41 -0.43 -2.96
CA ILE A 52 -19.09 0.21 -2.98
C ILE A 52 -18.09 -0.70 -2.25
N LYS A 53 -17.05 -1.12 -2.97
CA LYS A 53 -15.99 -1.97 -2.43
C LYS A 53 -15.12 -1.23 -1.42
N ILE A 54 -14.69 -1.96 -0.39
CA ILE A 54 -13.72 -1.46 0.59
C ILE A 54 -12.36 -2.16 0.38
N ALA A 55 -11.29 -1.38 0.33
CA ALA A 55 -9.91 -1.89 0.32
C ALA A 55 -9.24 -1.64 1.68
N ALA A 56 -8.46 -2.60 2.18
CA ALA A 56 -7.71 -2.46 3.44
C ALA A 56 -6.20 -2.29 3.18
N ASP A 57 -5.58 -1.26 3.77
CA ASP A 57 -4.12 -1.03 3.78
C ASP A 57 -3.58 -1.13 5.21
N GLU A 58 -3.84 -0.11 6.04
CA GLU A 58 -3.37 -0.07 7.44
C GLU A 58 -3.77 -1.31 8.23
N SER A 59 -4.99 -1.81 8.02
CA SER A 59 -5.50 -2.98 8.70
C SER A 59 -4.87 -4.30 8.24
N VAL A 60 -4.07 -4.30 7.16
CA VAL A 60 -3.26 -5.45 6.72
C VAL A 60 -1.84 -5.36 7.29
N ARG A 61 -1.23 -4.17 7.29
CA ARG A 61 0.20 -4.01 7.61
C ARG A 61 0.52 -3.56 9.04
N LYS A 62 -0.46 -3.09 9.83
CA LYS A 62 -0.26 -2.61 11.21
C LYS A 62 -0.81 -3.56 12.27
N VAL A 63 -1.25 -4.74 11.87
CA VAL A 63 -1.84 -5.76 12.73
C VAL A 63 -0.87 -6.93 12.91
N SER A 64 -1.01 -7.66 14.02
CA SER A 64 -0.22 -8.86 14.27
C SER A 64 -0.56 -10.01 13.32
N ASP A 65 -1.83 -10.08 12.88
CA ASP A 65 -2.31 -11.04 11.89
C ASP A 65 -2.81 -10.28 10.64
N PRO A 66 -2.03 -10.27 9.54
CA PRO A 66 -2.43 -9.64 8.28
C PRO A 66 -3.73 -10.19 7.67
N LEU A 67 -4.15 -11.39 8.07
CA LEU A 67 -5.34 -12.07 7.57
C LEU A 67 -6.60 -11.72 8.36
N ALA A 68 -6.46 -11.03 9.50
CA ALA A 68 -7.59 -10.68 10.36
C ALA A 68 -8.70 -9.91 9.62
N VAL A 69 -8.32 -9.05 8.66
CA VAL A 69 -9.28 -8.33 7.80
C VAL A 69 -10.12 -9.30 6.95
N ALA A 70 -9.48 -10.29 6.34
CA ALA A 70 -10.15 -11.27 5.50
C ALA A 70 -11.03 -12.20 6.34
N GLN A 71 -10.51 -12.68 7.48
CA GLN A 71 -11.24 -13.52 8.44
C GLN A 71 -12.49 -12.82 8.98
N ALA A 72 -12.41 -11.51 9.26
CA ALA A 72 -13.54 -10.70 9.71
C ALA A 72 -14.49 -10.27 8.58
N ASN A 73 -14.22 -10.66 7.32
CA ASN A 73 -14.92 -10.18 6.13
C ASN A 73 -15.03 -8.64 6.10
N ALA A 74 -13.97 -7.95 6.50
CA ALA A 74 -13.97 -6.49 6.71
C ALA A 74 -13.57 -5.68 5.46
N ALA A 75 -13.09 -6.34 4.41
CA ALA A 75 -12.74 -5.70 3.14
C ALA A 75 -13.11 -6.61 1.96
N ASP A 76 -13.15 -6.02 0.77
CA ASP A 76 -13.31 -6.71 -0.51
C ASP A 76 -11.97 -6.87 -1.24
N ILE A 77 -11.01 -6.01 -0.92
CA ILE A 77 -9.71 -5.92 -1.57
C ILE A 77 -8.64 -5.73 -0.50
N LEU A 78 -7.48 -6.35 -0.66
CA LEU A 78 -6.29 -6.06 0.15
C LEU A 78 -5.30 -5.20 -0.63
N VAL A 79 -4.81 -4.15 0.02
CA VAL A 79 -3.69 -3.33 -0.48
C VAL A 79 -2.40 -3.92 0.07
N LEU A 80 -1.53 -4.36 -0.83
CA LEU A 80 -0.25 -4.99 -0.49
C LEU A 80 0.91 -4.05 -0.78
N LYS A 81 1.80 -3.91 0.20
CA LYS A 81 3.03 -3.10 0.10
C LYS A 81 4.20 -3.98 0.52
N ALA A 82 5.18 -4.18 -0.38
CA ALA A 82 6.24 -5.16 -0.17
C ALA A 82 7.05 -4.90 1.11
N ALA A 83 7.52 -3.67 1.33
CA ALA A 83 8.37 -3.34 2.47
C ALA A 83 7.71 -3.58 3.84
N PRO A 84 6.51 -3.03 4.15
CA PRO A 84 5.89 -3.26 5.46
C PRO A 84 5.36 -4.67 5.67
N LEU A 85 5.18 -5.47 4.60
CA LEU A 85 4.78 -6.87 4.69
C LEU A 85 5.98 -7.83 4.77
N GLY A 86 7.20 -7.34 4.95
CA GLY A 86 8.38 -8.21 5.10
C GLY A 86 8.90 -8.78 3.78
N GLY A 87 8.64 -8.10 2.67
CA GLY A 87 9.16 -8.43 1.34
C GLY A 87 8.17 -9.15 0.43
N ILE A 88 8.60 -9.35 -0.82
CA ILE A 88 7.78 -9.89 -1.91
C ILE A 88 7.24 -11.29 -1.57
N THR A 89 8.11 -12.19 -1.11
CA THR A 89 7.73 -13.58 -0.79
C THR A 89 6.62 -13.65 0.25
N ASN A 90 6.72 -12.88 1.33
CA ASN A 90 5.72 -12.88 2.39
C ASN A 90 4.41 -12.22 1.92
N ALA A 91 4.49 -11.13 1.15
CA ALA A 91 3.30 -10.49 0.57
C ALA A 91 2.54 -11.44 -0.37
N ILE A 92 3.23 -12.27 -1.17
CA ILE A 92 2.61 -13.30 -2.01
C ILE A 92 1.92 -14.38 -1.16
N ALA A 93 2.54 -14.80 -0.05
CA ALA A 93 1.94 -15.77 0.87
C ALA A 93 0.64 -15.24 1.49
N ILE A 94 0.66 -14.00 1.98
CA ILE A 94 -0.52 -13.31 2.52
C ILE A 94 -1.62 -13.20 1.46
N ALA A 95 -1.28 -12.82 0.22
CA ALA A 95 -2.25 -12.72 -0.87
C ALA A 95 -2.98 -14.05 -1.13
N LYS A 96 -2.21 -15.16 -1.17
CA LYS A 96 -2.75 -16.51 -1.41
C LYS A 96 -3.64 -16.97 -0.27
N GLU A 97 -3.23 -16.73 0.98
CA GLU A 97 -3.96 -17.19 2.15
C GLU A 97 -5.22 -16.36 2.42
N ALA A 98 -5.19 -15.06 2.14
CA ALA A 98 -6.35 -14.19 2.33
C ALA A 98 -7.53 -14.53 1.42
N GLY A 99 -7.28 -15.07 0.22
CA GLY A 99 -8.32 -15.45 -0.74
C GLY A 99 -9.18 -14.28 -1.26
N LEU A 100 -8.70 -13.04 -1.11
CA LEU A 100 -9.34 -11.82 -1.60
C LEU A 100 -8.59 -11.27 -2.82
N PRO A 101 -9.28 -10.52 -3.70
CA PRO A 101 -8.62 -9.66 -4.68
C PRO A 101 -7.59 -8.75 -4.00
N VAL A 102 -6.47 -8.50 -4.69
CA VAL A 102 -5.37 -7.69 -4.15
C VAL A 102 -5.00 -6.57 -5.10
N VAL A 103 -4.47 -5.47 -4.57
CA VAL A 103 -3.83 -4.40 -5.34
C VAL A 103 -2.48 -4.08 -4.72
N VAL A 104 -1.45 -3.89 -5.54
CA VAL A 104 -0.13 -3.50 -5.05
C VAL A 104 -0.02 -1.99 -4.97
N SER A 105 0.56 -1.48 -3.89
CA SER A 105 0.84 -0.05 -3.70
C SER A 105 2.24 0.16 -3.13
N SER A 106 2.67 1.41 -3.12
CA SER A 106 3.96 1.83 -2.55
C SER A 106 3.80 2.46 -1.16
N ALA A 107 4.89 2.55 -0.42
CA ALA A 107 5.01 3.31 0.82
C ALA A 107 5.83 4.61 0.61
N LEU A 108 5.78 5.20 -0.59
CA LEU A 108 6.56 6.37 -1.02
C LEU A 108 8.07 6.13 -1.02
N GLU A 109 8.50 4.96 -1.49
CA GLU A 109 9.91 4.64 -1.66
C GLU A 109 10.55 5.31 -2.90
N THR A 110 11.88 5.33 -2.94
CA THR A 110 12.66 5.59 -4.15
C THR A 110 12.45 4.50 -5.21
N SER A 111 12.98 4.69 -6.42
CA SER A 111 13.01 3.68 -7.49
C SER A 111 13.47 2.29 -7.02
N ILE A 112 14.34 2.21 -6.00
CA ILE A 112 14.80 0.93 -5.44
C ILE A 112 13.62 0.17 -4.78
N GLY A 113 12.86 0.82 -3.90
CA GLY A 113 11.71 0.20 -3.24
C GLY A 113 10.54 -0.03 -4.21
N LEU A 114 10.32 0.91 -5.13
CA LEU A 114 9.30 0.76 -6.17
C LEU A 114 9.56 -0.44 -7.09
N SER A 115 10.83 -0.77 -7.34
CA SER A 115 11.18 -1.99 -8.09
C SER A 115 10.67 -3.25 -7.40
N MET A 116 10.70 -3.32 -6.06
CA MET A 116 10.15 -4.44 -5.31
C MET A 116 8.63 -4.52 -5.44
N GLY A 117 7.95 -3.37 -5.43
CA GLY A 117 6.52 -3.27 -5.73
C GLY A 117 6.18 -3.75 -7.15
N ALA A 118 7.00 -3.38 -8.14
CA ALA A 118 6.81 -3.84 -9.52
C ALA A 118 6.98 -5.36 -9.67
N PHE A 119 7.97 -5.95 -9.00
CA PHE A 119 8.11 -7.41 -8.93
C PHE A 119 6.91 -8.06 -8.24
N LEU A 120 6.47 -7.54 -7.10
CA LEU A 120 5.29 -8.07 -6.40
C LEU A 120 4.04 -8.02 -7.28
N ALA A 121 3.81 -6.91 -7.98
CA ALA A 121 2.67 -6.77 -8.89
C ALA A 121 2.72 -7.76 -10.05
N ALA A 122 3.90 -8.06 -10.58
CA ALA A 122 4.07 -9.01 -11.69
C ALA A 122 3.82 -10.48 -11.29
N GLU A 123 3.97 -10.81 -10.01
CA GLU A 123 3.74 -12.16 -9.46
C GLU A 123 2.28 -12.40 -9.03
N LEU A 124 1.44 -11.36 -9.06
CA LEU A 124 0.05 -11.40 -8.61
C LEU A 124 -0.90 -11.20 -9.79
N ASP A 125 -1.97 -12.00 -9.84
CA ASP A 125 -3.05 -11.81 -10.81
C ASP A 125 -4.04 -10.76 -10.28
N SER A 126 -3.71 -9.48 -10.47
CA SER A 126 -4.54 -8.34 -10.08
C SER A 126 -5.10 -7.63 -11.30
N THR A 127 -6.40 -7.35 -11.27
CA THR A 127 -7.08 -6.51 -12.27
C THR A 127 -7.00 -5.01 -11.95
N TYR A 128 -6.45 -4.63 -10.79
CA TYR A 128 -6.37 -3.24 -10.33
C TYR A 128 -5.04 -2.61 -10.75
N ASN A 129 -5.09 -1.32 -11.11
CA ASN A 129 -3.86 -0.57 -11.39
C ASN A 129 -3.04 -0.39 -10.12
N SER A 130 -1.76 -0.74 -10.18
CA SER A 130 -0.88 -0.67 -9.01
C SER A 130 -0.50 0.77 -8.65
N GLY A 131 -0.53 1.09 -7.35
CA GLY A 131 -0.16 2.39 -6.75
C GLY A 131 1.35 2.65 -6.71
N LEU A 132 2.06 2.42 -7.82
CA LEU A 132 3.52 2.50 -7.92
C LEU A 132 4.03 3.78 -8.62
N GLY A 133 3.12 4.66 -9.07
CA GLY A 133 3.44 5.93 -9.71
C GLY A 133 3.88 7.05 -8.75
N THR A 134 4.51 6.71 -7.61
CA THR A 134 4.78 7.63 -6.51
C THR A 134 6.17 8.26 -6.54
N ALA A 135 7.09 7.77 -7.38
CA ALA A 135 8.40 8.40 -7.60
C ALA A 135 8.29 9.91 -7.93
N ARG A 136 7.22 10.31 -8.63
CA ARG A 136 6.93 11.71 -9.00
C ARG A 136 6.73 12.65 -7.79
N PHE A 137 6.47 12.11 -6.61
CA PHE A 137 6.35 12.89 -5.38
C PHE A 137 7.70 13.19 -4.74
N LEU A 138 8.78 12.53 -5.19
CA LEU A 138 10.14 12.81 -4.76
C LEU A 138 10.77 13.85 -5.70
N SER A 139 11.46 14.83 -5.13
CA SER A 139 12.19 15.84 -5.91
C SER A 139 13.42 15.27 -6.62
N GLN A 140 13.96 14.16 -6.10
CA GLN A 140 15.14 13.45 -6.60
C GLN A 140 15.02 11.96 -6.26
N ASP A 141 15.72 11.10 -6.99
CA ASP A 141 15.61 9.64 -6.87
C ASP A 141 16.99 8.95 -6.94
N LEU A 142 17.11 7.77 -6.30
CA LEU A 142 18.31 6.95 -6.22
C LEU A 142 18.26 5.79 -7.22
N GLY A 143 18.28 6.14 -8.49
CA GLY A 143 18.13 5.21 -9.61
C GLY A 143 17.15 5.75 -10.64
N THR A 144 16.94 5.01 -11.72
CA THR A 144 15.96 5.38 -12.74
C THR A 144 15.06 4.20 -13.04
N LEU A 145 13.86 4.26 -12.47
CA LEU A 145 12.77 3.43 -12.91
C LEU A 145 12.02 4.20 -13.99
N SER A 146 12.47 4.01 -15.23
CA SER A 146 11.89 4.66 -16.41
C SER A 146 10.42 4.28 -16.53
N ALA A 147 9.55 5.26 -16.28
CA ALA A 147 8.21 5.22 -16.86
C ALA A 147 8.36 5.48 -18.37
N SER A 148 7.72 4.67 -19.21
CA SER A 148 7.52 5.05 -20.62
C SER A 148 6.74 6.37 -20.68
N ASP A 149 6.78 7.05 -21.84
CA ASP A 149 6.28 8.42 -22.09
C ASP A 149 4.81 8.68 -21.68
N CYS A 150 4.08 7.66 -21.24
CA CYS A 150 2.69 7.72 -20.82
C CYS A 150 2.45 7.46 -19.31
N TYR A 151 3.47 7.17 -18.49
CA TYR A 151 3.33 6.82 -17.05
C TYR A 151 2.31 5.71 -16.72
N SER A 152 1.88 4.95 -17.72
CA SER A 152 0.84 3.92 -17.58
C SER A 152 1.41 2.56 -17.16
N THR A 153 2.72 2.37 -17.30
CA THR A 153 3.37 1.08 -17.04
C THR A 153 4.72 1.27 -16.38
N ILE A 154 5.06 0.34 -15.50
CA ILE A 154 6.33 0.27 -14.78
C ILE A 154 7.14 -0.94 -15.26
N GLN A 155 8.44 -0.78 -15.53
CA GLN A 155 9.29 -1.91 -15.92
C GLN A 155 9.62 -2.79 -14.70
N VAL A 156 9.44 -4.10 -14.84
CA VAL A 156 9.86 -5.09 -13.84
C VAL A 156 11.35 -5.35 -14.00
N LYS A 157 12.17 -4.63 -13.25
CA LYS A 157 13.63 -4.81 -13.23
C LYS A 157 14.20 -4.42 -11.89
N ARG A 158 15.32 -5.05 -11.52
CA ARG A 158 16.08 -4.64 -10.33
C ARG A 158 16.72 -3.27 -10.57
N ILE A 159 16.56 -2.36 -9.62
CA ILE A 159 17.23 -1.07 -9.62
C ILE A 159 18.40 -1.10 -8.63
N SER A 160 19.58 -0.73 -9.11
CA SER A 160 20.74 -0.46 -8.27
C SER A 160 20.78 1.04 -7.93
N PRO A 161 21.19 1.43 -6.71
CA PRO A 161 21.42 2.83 -6.38
C PRO A 161 22.39 3.48 -7.38
N ALA A 162 22.09 4.70 -7.80
CA ALA A 162 22.93 5.52 -8.66
C ALA A 162 22.93 6.97 -8.17
N GLY A 163 23.99 7.72 -8.52
CA GLY A 163 24.10 9.14 -8.16
C GLY A 163 24.40 9.40 -6.68
N LEU A 164 24.97 8.43 -5.96
CA LEU A 164 25.27 8.56 -4.52
C LEU A 164 26.29 9.67 -4.23
N GLU A 165 27.08 10.09 -5.21
CA GLU A 165 27.97 11.23 -5.16
C GLU A 165 27.24 12.60 -5.10
N ASN A 166 25.95 12.64 -5.40
CA ASN A 166 25.15 13.87 -5.36
C ASN A 166 25.10 14.40 -3.92
N PRO A 167 25.56 15.65 -3.67
CA PRO A 167 25.58 16.23 -2.33
C PRO A 167 24.18 16.37 -1.72
N ASN A 168 23.12 16.44 -2.54
CA ASN A 168 21.73 16.51 -2.04
C ASN A 168 21.25 15.20 -1.39
N PHE A 169 21.92 14.08 -1.66
CA PHE A 169 21.63 12.80 -1.01
C PHE A 169 22.43 12.58 0.27
N GLN A 170 23.38 13.47 0.57
CA GLN A 170 24.22 13.35 1.74
C GLN A 170 23.46 13.79 2.99
N ILE A 171 23.53 12.96 4.03
CA ILE A 171 22.96 13.24 5.34
C ILE A 171 24.09 13.45 6.36
N SER A 172 23.78 14.11 7.48
CA SER A 172 24.76 14.27 8.55
C SER A 172 25.19 12.91 9.12
N LYS A 173 26.41 12.81 9.64
CA LYS A 173 26.89 11.61 10.34
C LYS A 173 25.96 11.19 11.49
N THR A 174 25.38 12.16 12.19
CA THR A 174 24.40 11.91 13.25
C THR A 174 23.15 11.21 12.71
N THR A 175 22.62 11.66 11.57
CA THR A 175 21.46 11.06 10.92
C THR A 175 21.79 9.67 10.36
N ALA A 176 22.97 9.48 9.78
CA ALA A 176 23.43 8.18 9.29
C ALA A 176 23.50 7.15 10.44
N ASN A 177 24.19 7.51 11.52
CA ASN A 177 24.30 6.65 12.71
C ASN A 177 22.92 6.31 13.31
N TRP A 178 21.96 7.25 13.28
CA TRP A 178 20.60 6.99 13.75
C TRP A 178 19.89 5.93 12.89
N TRP A 179 20.02 6.01 11.55
CA TRP A 179 19.45 5.02 10.64
C TRP A 179 20.10 3.64 10.79
N GLU A 180 21.42 3.58 10.95
CA GLU A 180 22.15 2.34 11.20
C GLU A 180 21.67 1.66 12.50
N GLN A 181 21.60 2.41 13.61
CA GLN A 181 21.08 1.88 14.87
C GLN A 181 19.62 1.43 14.78
N ARG A 182 18.80 2.15 14.00
CA ARG A 182 17.40 1.76 13.78
C ARG A 182 17.29 0.48 12.96
N LEU A 183 18.15 0.31 11.94
CA LEU A 183 18.23 -0.91 11.15
C LEU A 183 18.65 -2.09 12.03
N GLU A 184 19.71 -1.94 12.84
CA GLU A 184 20.16 -2.95 13.79
C GLU A 184 19.04 -3.38 14.75
N LYS A 185 18.35 -2.42 15.38
CA LYS A 185 17.20 -2.72 16.26
C LYS A 185 16.08 -3.48 15.55
N SER A 186 15.85 -3.15 14.28
CA SER A 186 14.83 -3.83 13.47
C SER A 186 15.26 -5.27 13.15
N LEU A 187 16.52 -5.47 12.77
CA LEU A 187 17.09 -6.80 12.53
C LEU A 187 17.11 -7.66 13.80
N THR A 188 17.47 -7.10 14.95
CA THR A 188 17.40 -7.81 16.24
C THR A 188 15.99 -8.23 16.57
N THR A 189 14.98 -7.37 16.37
CA THR A 189 13.57 -7.74 16.59
C THR A 189 13.11 -8.88 15.66
N LEU A 190 13.63 -8.94 14.44
CA LEU A 190 13.23 -9.92 13.42
C LEU A 190 13.99 -11.25 13.50
N TYR A 191 15.26 -11.23 13.93
CA TYR A 191 16.17 -12.37 13.81
C TYR A 191 16.98 -12.69 15.09
N GLY A 192 16.89 -11.87 16.13
CA GLY A 192 17.57 -12.09 17.41
C GLY A 192 16.68 -12.80 18.43
#